data_AF-A0AAD1T5C8-F1
#
_entry.id   AF-A0AAD1T5C8-F1
#
_cell.length_a   1.000
_cell.length_b   1.000
_cell.length_c   1.000
_cell.angle_alpha   90.00
_cell.angle_beta   90.00
_cell.angle_gamma   90.00
#
_symmetry.space_group_name_H-M   'P 1'
#
loop_
_entity.id
_entity.type
_entity.pdbx_description
1 polymer ?
#
loop_
_entity_poly.entity_id
_entity_poly.type
_entity_poly.pdbx_seq_one_letter_code
_entity_poly.pdbx_strand_id
1 'polypeptide(L)'
;MAPQMESRYNSSSEASVSEEGDYGERAMSRPTHSPAKHPITEETPRDMLGELRRNIAADIGKFREEISSVSARLQNTELNAAAQDTRLGTVEQQLLALQKVQREHQESMAVLEDKRRWKNIKVRGLPDAVETDELPHLFRRMFSTLFTARQAKGMSLDSWYRISRQQTGITEGGRM
;
A
#
# COMPACT_ATOMS: atom_id res chain seq x y z
N MET A 1 20.28 -16.03 -3.80
CA MET A 1 19.95 -16.34 -2.38
C MET A 1 18.61 -17.08 -2.39
N ALA A 2 18.61 -18.34 -1.97
CA ALA A 2 17.42 -19.19 -1.88
C ALA A 2 17.27 -19.67 -0.42
N PRO A 3 16.07 -19.73 0.16
CA PRO A 3 15.88 -20.37 1.45
C PRO A 3 15.50 -21.86 1.31
N GLN A 4 16.04 -22.63 2.24
CA GLN A 4 15.99 -24.08 2.37
C GLN A 4 14.68 -24.59 2.98
N MET A 5 14.43 -25.88 2.74
CA MET A 5 13.37 -26.71 3.33
C MET A 5 13.54 -26.89 4.85
N GLU A 6 12.42 -26.97 5.57
CA GLU A 6 12.35 -27.65 6.87
C GLU A 6 11.19 -28.67 6.87
N SER A 7 11.57 -29.93 7.12
CA SER A 7 10.71 -31.07 7.41
C SER A 7 10.48 -31.16 8.91
N ARG A 8 9.24 -31.39 9.36
CA ARG A 8 8.92 -31.71 10.75
C ARG A 8 8.18 -33.03 10.83
N TYR A 9 8.87 -34.01 11.40
CA TYR A 9 8.33 -35.24 11.99
C TYR A 9 7.42 -34.92 13.17
N ASN A 10 6.39 -35.73 13.39
CA ASN A 10 5.75 -35.88 14.70
C ASN A 10 5.39 -37.35 14.96
N SER A 11 6.09 -37.94 15.92
CA SER A 11 5.77 -39.19 16.62
C SER A 11 5.12 -38.86 17.96
N SER A 12 4.05 -39.56 18.33
CA SER A 12 3.51 -39.70 19.69
C SER A 12 2.45 -40.80 19.67
N SER A 13 2.18 -41.64 20.67
CA SER A 13 2.83 -42.08 21.90
C SER A 13 1.96 -43.24 22.41
N GLU A 14 2.57 -44.19 23.10
CA GLU A 14 1.95 -45.37 23.72
C GLU A 14 0.98 -45.00 24.87
N ALA A 15 0.00 -45.88 25.12
CA ALA A 15 -0.69 -45.96 26.40
C ALA A 15 -0.93 -47.45 26.76
N SER A 16 -0.36 -47.85 27.88
CA SER A 16 -0.50 -49.13 28.56
C SER A 16 -1.48 -48.99 29.74
N VAL A 17 -2.34 -49.99 29.94
CA VAL A 17 -3.09 -50.19 31.19
C VAL A 17 -3.13 -51.70 31.49
N SER A 18 -2.76 -52.02 32.73
CA SER A 18 -2.72 -53.35 33.33
C SER A 18 -3.92 -53.52 34.29
N GLU A 19 -4.47 -54.73 34.40
CA GLU A 19 -5.15 -55.19 35.62
C GLU A 19 -5.15 -56.74 35.68
N GLU A 20 -4.59 -57.28 36.77
CA GLU A 20 -4.67 -58.68 37.25
C GLU A 20 -6.07 -58.93 37.83
N GLY A 21 -6.65 -60.12 37.98
CA GLY A 21 -6.31 -61.53 37.83
C GLY A 21 -7.49 -62.36 38.42
N ASP A 22 -7.60 -63.67 38.13
CA ASP A 22 -8.27 -64.65 39.03
C ASP A 22 -7.99 -66.09 38.57
N TYR A 23 -7.73 -66.97 39.54
CA TYR A 23 -7.41 -68.40 39.35
C TYR A 23 -8.66 -69.25 39.55
N GLY A 24 -9.01 -70.08 38.56
CA GLY A 24 -10.06 -71.09 38.71
C GLY A 24 -9.98 -72.19 37.65
N GLU A 25 -9.55 -73.38 38.06
CA GLU A 25 -9.51 -74.61 37.28
C GLU A 25 -10.86 -74.96 36.63
N ARG A 26 -10.86 -75.42 35.36
CA ARG A 26 -11.35 -76.77 34.96
C ARG A 26 -11.53 -76.94 33.46
N ALA A 27 -11.25 -78.17 33.05
CA ALA A 27 -11.73 -78.88 31.87
C ALA A 27 -11.16 -78.46 30.50
N MET A 28 -10.08 -79.16 30.13
CA MET A 28 -9.89 -79.81 28.83
C MET A 28 -11.08 -79.66 27.86
N SER A 29 -10.95 -78.76 26.91
CA SER A 29 -11.69 -78.79 25.65
C SER A 29 -10.72 -78.33 24.57
N ARG A 30 -10.13 -79.32 23.91
CA ARG A 30 -9.31 -79.13 22.71
C ARG A 30 -10.16 -78.37 21.70
N PRO A 31 -9.82 -77.12 21.33
CA PRO A 31 -10.49 -76.47 20.22
C PRO A 31 -10.15 -77.30 19.00
N THR A 32 -11.14 -77.97 18.43
CA THR A 32 -11.03 -78.43 17.05
C THR A 32 -10.84 -77.17 16.22
N HIS A 33 -9.58 -76.87 15.89
CA HIS A 33 -9.25 -75.96 14.80
C HIS A 33 -9.88 -76.56 13.54
N SER A 34 -11.12 -76.17 13.26
CA SER A 34 -11.49 -75.96 11.88
C SER A 34 -10.59 -74.80 11.44
N PRO A 35 -9.67 -74.99 10.47
CA PRO A 35 -9.08 -73.86 9.82
C PRO A 35 -10.27 -73.15 9.17
N ALA A 36 -10.66 -72.00 9.70
CA ALA A 36 -11.43 -71.06 8.92
C ALA A 36 -10.59 -70.85 7.67
N LYS A 37 -11.05 -71.41 6.54
CA LYS A 37 -10.56 -71.04 5.23
C LYS A 37 -10.94 -69.58 5.09
N HIS A 38 -10.12 -68.68 5.62
CA HIS A 38 -10.00 -67.37 5.04
C HIS A 38 -9.62 -67.65 3.59
N PRO A 39 -10.47 -67.32 2.61
CA PRO A 39 -10.00 -67.32 1.25
C PRO A 39 -8.88 -66.27 1.24
N ILE A 40 -7.64 -66.74 1.25
CA ILE A 40 -6.54 -65.93 0.75
C ILE A 40 -6.90 -65.80 -0.73
N THR A 41 -7.58 -64.70 -1.07
CA THR A 41 -7.61 -64.25 -2.45
C THR A 41 -6.16 -63.97 -2.80
N GLU A 42 -5.50 -64.96 -3.40
CA GLU A 42 -4.23 -64.77 -4.07
C GLU A 42 -4.53 -63.80 -5.22
N GLU A 43 -4.32 -62.51 -4.97
CA GLU A 43 -4.22 -61.54 -6.06
C GLU A 43 -3.11 -62.05 -6.96
N THR A 44 -3.49 -62.46 -8.17
CA THR A 44 -2.49 -62.88 -9.12
C THR A 44 -1.63 -61.65 -9.43
N PRO A 45 -0.34 -61.81 -9.74
CA PRO A 45 0.51 -60.67 -10.16
C PRO A 45 -0.13 -59.83 -11.28
N ARG A 46 -1.03 -60.44 -12.06
CA ARG A 46 -1.83 -59.80 -13.10
C ARG A 46 -2.89 -58.84 -12.55
N ASP A 47 -3.52 -59.16 -11.42
CA ASP A 47 -4.51 -58.32 -10.76
C ASP A 47 -3.84 -57.09 -10.14
N MET A 48 -2.72 -57.28 -9.45
CA MET A 48 -1.89 -56.19 -8.91
C MET A 48 -1.40 -55.24 -10.01
N LEU A 49 -0.94 -55.78 -11.15
CA LEU A 49 -0.58 -54.98 -12.33
C LEU A 49 -1.77 -54.22 -12.92
N GLY A 50 -2.95 -54.85 -12.94
CA GLY A 50 -4.19 -54.24 -13.39
C GLY A 50 -4.66 -53.10 -12.50
N GLU A 51 -4.48 -53.21 -11.19
CA GLU A 51 -4.76 -52.15 -10.22
C GLU A 51 -3.73 -51.02 -10.29
N LEU A 52 -2.43 -51.34 -10.34
CA LEU A 52 -1.37 -50.35 -10.54
C LEU A 52 -1.61 -49.52 -11.81
N ARG A 53 -1.97 -50.17 -12.92
CA ARG A 53 -2.29 -49.48 -14.18
C ARG A 53 -3.49 -48.55 -14.05
N ARG A 54 -4.53 -48.97 -13.32
CA ARG A 54 -5.72 -48.14 -13.06
C ARG A 54 -5.38 -46.94 -12.20
N ASN A 55 -4.58 -47.12 -11.15
CA ASN A 55 -4.13 -46.05 -10.26
C ASN A 55 -3.28 -45.03 -11.03
N ILE A 56 -2.31 -45.49 -11.82
CA ILE A 56 -1.49 -44.62 -12.68
C ILE A 56 -2.38 -43.85 -13.68
N ALA A 57 -3.35 -44.51 -14.32
CA ALA A 57 -4.24 -43.83 -15.26
C ALA A 57 -5.11 -42.76 -14.56
N ALA A 58 -5.59 -43.04 -13.36
CA ALA A 58 -6.37 -42.10 -12.56
C ALA A 58 -5.52 -40.88 -12.14
N ASP A 59 -4.29 -41.11 -11.68
CA ASP A 59 -3.38 -40.04 -11.29
C ASP A 59 -2.96 -39.18 -12.48
N ILE A 60 -2.69 -39.79 -13.64
CA ILE A 60 -2.44 -39.04 -14.89
C ILE A 60 -3.67 -38.18 -15.24
N GLY A 61 -4.88 -38.69 -15.06
CA GLY A 61 -6.12 -37.94 -15.26
C GLY A 61 -6.18 -36.69 -14.37
N LYS A 62 -5.98 -36.87 -13.06
CA LYS A 62 -5.94 -35.76 -12.09
C LYS A 62 -4.88 -34.73 -12.43
N PHE A 63 -3.65 -35.17 -12.72
CA PHE A 63 -2.57 -34.25 -13.08
C PHE A 63 -2.87 -33.46 -14.35
N ARG A 64 -3.52 -34.07 -15.36
CA ARG A 64 -3.92 -33.35 -16.58
C ARG A 64 -4.95 -32.26 -16.29
N GLU A 65 -5.93 -32.55 -15.45
CA GLU A 65 -6.96 -31.59 -15.03
C GLU A 65 -6.33 -30.44 -14.23
N GLU A 66 -5.44 -30.77 -13.28
CA GLU A 66 -4.72 -29.78 -12.47
C GLU A 66 -3.82 -28.89 -13.34
N ILE A 67 -3.04 -29.47 -14.25
CA ILE A 67 -2.17 -28.72 -15.18
C ILE A 67 -3.03 -27.78 -16.04
N SER A 68 -4.17 -28.25 -16.56
CA SER A 68 -5.06 -27.42 -17.36
C SER A 68 -5.64 -26.25 -16.55
N SER A 69 -6.08 -26.51 -15.32
CA SER A 69 -6.59 -25.50 -14.40
C SER A 69 -5.53 -24.45 -14.05
N VAL A 70 -4.32 -24.88 -13.70
CA VAL A 70 -3.19 -23.99 -13.39
C VAL A 70 -2.81 -23.16 -14.62
N SER A 71 -2.77 -23.77 -15.81
CA SER A 71 -2.47 -23.07 -17.06
C SER A 71 -3.49 -21.98 -17.38
N ALA A 72 -4.78 -22.26 -17.19
CA ALA A 72 -5.84 -21.26 -17.39
C ALA A 72 -5.74 -20.11 -16.37
N ARG A 73 -5.43 -20.42 -15.11
CA ARG A 73 -5.19 -19.39 -14.07
C ARG A 73 -3.98 -18.53 -14.40
N LEU A 74 -2.89 -19.13 -14.86
CA LEU A 74 -1.68 -18.43 -15.26
C LEU A 74 -1.95 -17.45 -16.41
N GLN A 75 -2.63 -17.92 -17.45
CA GLN A 75 -3.00 -17.08 -18.60
C GLN A 75 -3.87 -15.88 -18.17
N ASN A 76 -4.83 -16.09 -17.27
CA ASN A 76 -5.64 -15.01 -16.72
C ASN A 76 -4.81 -14.02 -15.91
N THR A 77 -3.85 -14.49 -15.10
CA THR A 77 -2.96 -13.60 -14.35
C THR A 77 -2.05 -12.79 -15.24
N GLU A 78 -1.54 -13.36 -16.34
CA GLU A 78 -0.70 -12.66 -17.33
C GLU A 78 -1.49 -11.55 -18.04
N LEU A 79 -2.73 -11.84 -18.46
CA LEU A 79 -3.60 -10.84 -19.06
C LEU A 79 -3.93 -9.70 -18.08
N ASN A 80 -4.21 -10.05 -16.82
CA ASN A 80 -4.48 -9.05 -15.79
C ASN A 80 -3.25 -8.18 -15.49
N ALA A 81 -2.05 -8.76 -15.46
CA ALA A 81 -0.81 -8.02 -15.26
C ALA A 81 -0.58 -7.03 -16.42
N ALA A 82 -0.72 -7.47 -17.67
CA ALA A 82 -0.58 -6.59 -18.83
C ALA A 82 -1.60 -5.44 -18.84
N ALA A 83 -2.84 -5.72 -18.42
CA ALA A 83 -3.87 -4.69 -18.27
C ALA A 83 -3.53 -3.69 -17.16
N GLN A 84 -2.97 -4.15 -16.04
CA GLN A 84 -2.50 -3.29 -14.96
C GLN A 84 -1.34 -2.40 -15.40
N ASP A 85 -0.35 -2.93 -16.12
CA ASP A 85 0.77 -2.16 -16.66
C ASP A 85 0.30 -1.03 -17.58
N THR A 86 -0.68 -1.32 -18.44
CA THR A 86 -1.28 -0.31 -19.32
C THR A 86 -1.98 0.80 -18.53
N ARG A 87 -2.71 0.43 -17.47
CA ARG A 87 -3.37 1.39 -16.58
C ARG A 87 -2.36 2.23 -15.80
N LEU A 88 -1.29 1.62 -15.31
CA LEU A 88 -0.20 2.30 -14.62
C LEU A 88 0.44 3.36 -15.54
N GLY A 89 0.81 2.97 -16.76
CA GLY A 89 1.39 3.91 -17.72
C GLY A 89 0.46 5.08 -18.05
N THR A 90 -0.85 4.85 -18.12
CA THR A 90 -1.85 5.91 -18.32
C THR A 90 -1.89 6.87 -17.13
N VAL A 91 -1.87 6.35 -15.90
CA VAL A 91 -1.88 7.17 -14.68
C VAL A 91 -0.60 7.98 -14.56
N GLU A 92 0.56 7.41 -14.88
CA GLU A 92 1.85 8.11 -14.88
C GLU A 92 1.84 9.29 -15.86
N GLN A 93 1.32 9.10 -17.08
CA GLN A 93 1.18 10.17 -18.06
C GLN A 93 0.25 11.28 -17.58
N GLN A 94 -0.88 10.93 -16.95
CA GLN A 94 -1.81 11.90 -16.37
C GLN A 94 -1.17 12.69 -15.23
N LEU A 95 -0.38 12.03 -14.37
CA LEU A 95 0.32 12.68 -13.27
C LEU A 95 1.35 13.70 -13.78
N LEU A 96 2.12 13.35 -14.81
CA LEU A 96 3.06 14.27 -15.44
C LEU A 96 2.35 15.49 -16.07
N ALA A 97 1.21 15.26 -16.73
CA ALA A 97 0.41 16.34 -17.29
C ALA A 97 -0.13 17.28 -16.19
N LEU A 98 -0.65 16.73 -15.09
CA LEU A 98 -1.14 17.51 -13.95
C LEU A 98 -0.01 18.30 -13.28
N GLN A 99 1.17 17.70 -13.09
CA GLN A 99 2.33 18.40 -12.54
C GLN A 99 2.77 19.58 -13.42
N LYS A 100 2.70 19.43 -14.75
CA LYS A 100 2.99 20.52 -15.68
C LYS A 100 1.98 21.66 -15.52
N VAL A 101 0.68 21.34 -15.52
CA VAL A 101 -0.38 22.33 -15.34
C VAL A 101 -0.25 23.04 -13.98
N GLN A 102 0.06 22.31 -12.92
CA GLN A 102 0.28 22.88 -11.59
C GLN A 102 1.44 23.89 -11.60
N ARG A 103 2.56 23.57 -12.26
CA ARG A 103 3.69 24.49 -12.39
C ARG A 103 3.31 25.76 -13.14
N GLU A 104 2.63 25.63 -14.27
CA GLU A 104 2.14 26.77 -15.07
C GLU A 104 1.19 27.66 -14.25
N HIS A 105 0.33 27.05 -13.41
CA HIS A 105 -0.55 27.80 -12.51
C HIS A 105 0.24 28.53 -11.42
N GLN A 106 1.25 27.91 -10.82
CA GLN A 106 2.11 28.55 -9.83
C GLN A 106 2.87 29.75 -10.42
N GLU A 107 3.43 29.59 -11.62
CA GLU A 107 4.12 30.67 -12.35
C GLU A 107 3.14 31.81 -12.69
N SER A 108 1.95 31.48 -13.19
CA SER A 108 0.90 32.47 -13.49
C SER A 108 0.46 33.22 -12.24
N MET A 109 0.27 32.53 -11.12
CA MET A 109 -0.06 33.15 -9.83
C MET A 109 1.05 34.07 -9.34
N ALA A 110 2.31 33.68 -9.46
CA ALA A 110 3.45 34.54 -9.11
C ALA A 110 3.45 35.82 -9.96
N VAL A 111 3.27 35.70 -11.28
CA VAL A 111 3.18 36.86 -12.19
C VAL A 111 1.99 37.76 -11.83
N LEU A 112 0.84 37.18 -11.48
CA LEU A 112 -0.33 37.96 -11.05
C LEU A 112 -0.12 38.64 -9.70
N GLU A 113 0.55 37.98 -8.76
CA GLU A 113 0.91 38.60 -7.48
C GLU A 113 1.88 39.77 -7.66
N ASP A 114 2.88 39.63 -8.54
CA ASP A 114 3.80 40.71 -8.87
C ASP A 114 3.05 41.87 -9.54
N LYS A 115 2.17 41.58 -10.52
CA LYS A 115 1.28 42.57 -11.15
C LYS A 115 0.22 43.15 -10.21
N ARG A 116 -0.05 42.52 -9.08
CA ARG A 116 -0.91 43.09 -8.04
C ARG A 116 -0.11 43.99 -7.10
N ARG A 117 1.14 43.63 -6.82
CA ARG A 117 2.01 44.31 -5.84
C ARG A 117 2.88 45.41 -6.44
N TRP A 118 3.03 45.51 -7.76
CA TRP A 118 3.92 46.50 -8.40
C TRP A 118 3.62 47.96 -8.04
N LYS A 119 2.37 48.31 -7.70
CA LYS A 119 1.98 49.65 -7.24
C LYS A 119 1.99 49.81 -5.73
N ASN A 120 2.30 48.75 -4.98
CA ASN A 120 2.27 48.78 -3.52
C ASN A 120 3.63 49.22 -2.97
N ILE A 121 3.62 50.20 -2.08
CA ILE A 121 4.80 50.66 -1.37
C ILE A 121 4.81 50.03 0.02
N LYS A 122 5.90 49.33 0.38
CA LYS A 122 6.10 48.81 1.73
C LYS A 122 6.91 49.82 2.55
N VAL A 123 6.29 50.39 3.57
CA VAL A 123 6.95 51.29 4.53
C VAL A 123 7.26 50.51 5.80
N ARG A 124 8.53 50.54 6.25
CA ARG A 124 9.01 49.89 7.49
C ARG A 124 9.43 50.94 8.51
N GLY A 125 9.42 50.59 9.79
CA GLY A 125 9.86 51.48 10.87
C GLY A 125 8.79 52.50 11.33
N LEU A 126 7.53 52.28 10.99
CA LEU A 126 6.42 53.08 11.50
C LEU A 126 6.15 52.71 12.97
N PRO A 127 5.95 53.70 13.87
CA PRO A 127 5.66 53.43 15.27
C PRO A 127 4.40 52.58 15.44
N ASP A 128 4.38 51.71 16.44
CA ASP A 128 3.21 50.86 16.75
C ASP A 128 2.03 51.64 17.32
N ALA A 129 2.29 52.79 17.93
CA ALA A 129 1.26 53.69 18.47
C ALA A 129 0.45 54.46 17.41
N VAL A 130 0.84 54.41 16.13
CA VAL A 130 0.10 55.08 15.05
C VAL A 130 -1.03 54.17 14.59
N GLU A 131 -2.26 54.66 14.72
CA GLU A 131 -3.46 53.97 14.27
C GLU A 131 -3.56 53.92 12.74
N THR A 132 -4.28 52.93 12.22
CA THR A 132 -4.35 52.68 10.76
C THR A 132 -4.93 53.87 9.99
N ASP A 133 -5.86 54.60 10.60
CA ASP A 133 -6.53 55.77 10.01
C ASP A 133 -5.59 56.99 9.90
N GLU A 134 -4.52 57.04 10.69
CA GLU A 134 -3.54 58.12 10.69
C GLU A 134 -2.39 57.90 9.69
N LEU A 135 -2.23 56.66 9.21
CA LEU A 135 -1.16 56.28 8.26
C LEU A 135 -1.13 57.12 6.98
N PRO A 136 -2.26 57.43 6.32
CA PRO A 136 -2.24 58.26 5.10
C PRO A 136 -1.71 59.67 5.37
N HIS A 137 -2.03 60.26 6.52
CA HIS A 137 -1.58 61.59 6.91
C HIS A 137 -0.08 61.60 7.22
N LEU A 138 0.39 60.60 7.98
CA LEU A 138 1.80 60.42 8.29
C LEU A 138 2.63 60.22 7.00
N PHE A 139 2.15 59.38 6.09
CA PHE A 139 2.82 59.15 4.81
C PHE A 139 2.92 60.43 3.98
N ARG A 140 1.83 61.19 3.84
CA ARG A 140 1.84 62.48 3.11
C ARG A 140 2.84 63.46 3.72
N ARG A 141 2.92 63.53 5.05
CA ARG A 141 3.89 64.37 5.77
C ARG A 141 5.32 63.93 5.45
N MET A 142 5.65 62.65 5.64
CA MET A 142 6.97 62.11 5.30
C MET A 142 7.34 62.37 3.83
N PHE A 143 6.41 62.09 2.92
CA PHE A 143 6.62 62.26 1.48
C PHE A 143 6.89 63.73 1.13
N SER A 144 6.14 64.68 1.72
CA SER A 144 6.35 66.12 1.51
C SER A 144 7.68 66.64 2.07
N THR A 145 8.22 65.99 3.11
CA THR A 145 9.53 66.31 3.68
C THR A 145 10.67 65.77 2.82
N LEU A 146 10.48 64.59 2.22
CA LEU A 146 11.52 63.89 1.45
C LEU A 146 11.55 64.26 -0.04
N PHE A 147 10.41 64.62 -0.63
CA PHE A 147 10.29 64.92 -2.06
C PHE A 147 9.82 66.36 -2.28
N THR A 148 10.37 67.02 -3.30
CA THR A 148 9.97 68.39 -3.65
C THR A 148 8.49 68.45 -4.05
N ALA A 149 7.80 69.54 -3.70
CA ALA A 149 6.34 69.70 -3.82
C ALA A 149 5.76 69.41 -5.22
N ARG A 150 6.59 69.44 -6.28
CA ARG A 150 6.20 69.15 -7.67
C ARG A 150 5.84 67.67 -7.90
N GLN A 151 6.38 66.74 -7.12
CA GLN A 151 6.10 65.29 -7.23
C GLN A 151 4.90 64.84 -6.39
N ALA A 152 4.52 65.61 -5.37
CA ALA A 152 3.40 65.27 -4.47
C ALA A 152 2.02 65.61 -5.06
N LYS A 153 1.96 66.47 -6.08
CA LYS A 153 0.71 66.95 -6.68
C LYS A 153 0.14 65.89 -7.63
N GLY A 154 -0.83 65.11 -7.16
CA GLY A 154 -1.54 64.10 -7.96
C GLY A 154 -1.43 62.66 -7.46
N MET A 155 -0.81 62.42 -6.29
CA MET A 155 -0.81 61.09 -5.68
C MET A 155 -2.18 60.79 -5.05
N SER A 156 -2.94 59.89 -5.66
CA SER A 156 -4.05 59.20 -5.00
C SER A 156 -3.53 57.92 -4.35
N LEU A 157 -4.07 57.59 -3.19
CA LEU A 157 -3.74 56.37 -2.46
C LEU A 157 -5.02 55.57 -2.33
N ASP A 158 -5.04 54.36 -2.87
CA ASP A 158 -6.27 53.57 -3.00
C ASP A 158 -6.61 52.82 -1.69
N SER A 159 -5.61 52.29 -0.99
CA SER A 159 -5.82 51.56 0.27
C SER A 159 -4.58 51.55 1.17
N TRP A 160 -4.80 51.44 2.48
CA TRP A 160 -3.77 51.38 3.51
C TRP A 160 -4.13 50.28 4.51
N TYR A 161 -3.14 49.50 4.92
CA TYR A 161 -3.30 48.52 5.98
C TYR A 161 -1.95 48.19 6.60
N ARG A 162 -1.95 47.85 7.89
CA ARG A 162 -0.78 47.36 8.61
C ARG A 162 -0.69 45.85 8.42
N ILE A 163 0.45 45.35 7.97
CA ILE A 163 0.69 43.91 7.88
C ILE A 163 1.13 43.43 9.27
N SER A 164 0.27 42.69 9.96
CA SER A 164 0.61 42.12 11.27
C SER A 164 1.63 40.99 11.12
N ARG A 165 2.59 40.89 12.07
CA ARG A 165 3.61 39.82 12.07
C ARG A 165 3.04 38.41 12.15
N GLN A 166 1.77 38.26 12.54
CA GLN A 166 1.11 36.94 12.63
C GLN A 166 0.65 36.39 11.27
N GLN A 167 0.58 37.20 10.21
CA GLN A 167 0.17 36.72 8.87
C GLN A 167 1.33 36.21 8.02
N THR A 168 2.59 36.49 8.39
CA THR A 168 3.75 35.84 7.79
C THR A 168 4.01 34.51 8.49
N GLY A 169 3.08 33.57 8.36
CA GLY A 169 3.34 32.15 8.55
C GLY A 169 4.26 31.64 7.44
N ILE A 170 5.46 32.18 7.37
CA ILE A 170 6.58 31.47 6.78
C ILE A 170 6.90 30.43 7.85
N THR A 171 6.41 29.21 7.66
CA THR A 171 7.05 28.02 8.22
C THR A 171 8.51 28.07 7.80
N GLU A 172 9.34 28.67 8.65
CA GLU A 172 10.78 28.49 8.61
C GLU A 172 11.01 26.98 8.64
N GLY A 173 11.68 26.52 7.59
CA GLY A 173 11.94 25.12 7.35
C GLY A 173 12.71 24.47 8.48
N GLY A 174 12.60 23.14 8.48
CA GLY A 174 13.25 22.25 9.42
C GLY A 174 14.70 22.58 9.71
N ARG A 175 15.03 22.49 10.99
CA ARG A 175 16.29 21.90 11.42
C ARG A 175 15.95 20.70 12.29
N MET A 176 16.15 19.52 11.73
CA MET A 176 16.79 18.45 12.48
C MET A 176 18.24 18.86 12.78
#